data_AF-X6M7K2-F1
#
_entry.id   AF-X6M7K2-F1
#
_cell.length_a   1.000
_cell.length_b   1.000
_cell.length_c   1.000
_cell.angle_alpha   90.00
_cell.angle_beta   90.00
_cell.angle_gamma   90.00
#
_symmetry.space_group_name_H-M   'P 1'
#
loop_
_entity.id
_entity.type
_entity.pdbx_description
1 polymer ?
#
loop_
_entity_poly.entity_id
_entity_poly.type
_entity_poly.pdbx_seq_one_letter_code
_entity_poly.pdbx_strand_id
1 'polypeptide(L)'
;MYETDIRVPMYLRGPNIRANTSSNAIVGNVDILPTFIDLAGIDLENKDEVMDGKSMVGTVIKMEGVPLMDTHYKKFGGQGANASGWRDYFLSEYRRDGTGVNNFGLCQLWFPNASDTLSPYVPGAIITPPGGPYGNTTWWLVDDQYSNNWRMLRILNESHNWSYGEFVNYNWTEQDFENPMFFEFYDINIDPWQMNNTYILLNEETKQVLHNMLMQYGNCSGLSCP
;
A
#
# COMPACT_ATOMS: atom_id res chain seq x y z
N MET A 1 -6.57 -6.09 -1.23
CA MET A 1 -6.69 -4.63 -1.44
C MET A 1 -6.62 -4.29 -2.92
N TYR A 2 -7.30 -3.21 -3.32
CA TYR A 2 -7.57 -2.89 -4.72
C TYR A 2 -6.90 -1.60 -5.16
N GLU A 3 -6.35 -1.60 -6.37
CA GLU A 3 -5.77 -0.44 -7.05
C GLU A 3 -6.76 0.73 -7.10
N THR A 4 -8.06 0.47 -7.16
CA THR A 4 -9.11 1.50 -7.17
C THR A 4 -9.12 2.39 -5.94
N ASP A 5 -8.60 1.92 -4.81
CA ASP A 5 -8.51 2.68 -3.55
C ASP A 5 -7.14 3.34 -3.36
N ILE A 6 -6.06 2.60 -3.64
CA ILE A 6 -4.69 3.04 -3.34
C ILE A 6 -3.98 3.74 -4.48
N ARG A 7 -4.37 3.49 -5.74
CA ARG A 7 -3.74 4.12 -6.90
C ARG A 7 -4.38 5.46 -7.15
N VAL A 8 -3.85 6.46 -6.45
CA VAL A 8 -4.30 7.84 -6.56
C VAL A 8 -3.57 8.60 -7.68
N PRO A 9 -4.22 9.54 -8.37
CA PRO A 9 -3.56 10.37 -9.37
C PRO A 9 -2.61 11.37 -8.69
N MET A 10 -1.41 11.52 -9.25
CA MET A 10 -0.43 12.53 -8.84
C MET A 10 -0.07 13.43 -10.02
N TYR A 11 -0.13 14.75 -9.80
CA TYR A 11 0.31 15.75 -10.75
C TYR A 11 1.32 16.68 -10.08
N LEU A 12 2.41 16.97 -10.78
CA LEU A 12 3.45 17.88 -10.29
C LEU A 12 3.75 18.96 -11.34
N ARG A 13 3.88 20.20 -10.89
CA ARG A 13 4.27 21.35 -11.69
C ARG A 13 5.19 22.25 -10.87
N GLY A 14 6.26 22.71 -11.48
CA GLY A 14 7.19 23.64 -10.84
C GLY A 14 8.23 24.17 -11.82
N PRO A 15 9.12 25.06 -11.35
CA PRO A 15 10.24 25.55 -12.14
C PRO A 15 11.08 24.38 -12.65
N ASN A 16 11.53 24.45 -13.90
CA ASN A 16 12.41 23.47 -14.54
C ASN A 16 11.87 22.02 -14.59
N ILE A 17 10.64 21.73 -14.14
CA ILE A 17 10.03 20.41 -14.36
C ILE A 17 9.55 20.38 -15.81
N ARG A 18 9.98 19.36 -16.57
CA ARG A 18 9.59 19.19 -17.97
C ARG A 18 8.07 19.11 -18.07
N ALA A 19 7.49 20.00 -18.86
CA ALA A 19 6.06 19.99 -19.12
C ALA A 19 5.69 18.77 -19.98
N ASN A 20 4.43 18.31 -19.84
CA ASN A 20 3.85 17.27 -20.69
C ASN A 20 4.62 15.93 -20.66
N THR A 21 5.14 15.55 -19.50
CA THR A 21 5.71 14.22 -19.27
C THR A 21 4.87 13.41 -18.30
N SER A 22 4.79 12.10 -18.55
CA SER A 22 4.22 11.11 -17.64
C SER A 22 5.25 10.04 -17.28
N SER A 23 5.01 9.34 -16.16
CA SER A 23 5.79 8.18 -15.72
C SER A 23 4.85 7.10 -15.21
N ASN A 24 5.20 5.84 -15.46
CA ASN A 24 4.51 4.65 -14.93
C ASN A 24 5.25 4.03 -13.74
N ALA A 25 6.29 4.70 -13.24
CA ALA A 25 7.06 4.25 -12.08
C ALA A 25 6.19 4.18 -10.82
N ILE A 26 6.41 3.18 -9.97
CA ILE A 26 5.67 3.06 -8.70
C ILE A 26 6.15 4.14 -7.73
N VAL A 27 5.29 5.11 -7.42
CA VAL A 27 5.56 6.16 -6.44
C VAL A 27 4.57 6.08 -5.29
N GLY A 28 4.97 6.57 -4.12
CA GLY A 28 4.12 6.63 -2.94
C GLY A 28 4.29 7.91 -2.14
N ASN A 29 3.42 8.12 -1.15
CA ASN A 29 3.44 9.31 -0.29
C ASN A 29 4.79 9.51 0.42
N VAL A 30 5.49 8.41 0.74
CA VAL A 30 6.82 8.43 1.36
C VAL A 30 7.87 9.14 0.50
N ASP A 31 7.66 9.25 -0.82
CA ASP A 31 8.60 9.90 -1.75
C ASP A 31 8.43 11.42 -1.83
N ILE A 32 7.31 11.96 -1.34
CA ILE A 32 6.98 13.38 -1.50
C ILE A 32 7.99 14.26 -0.76
N LEU A 33 8.27 13.91 0.50
CA LEU A 33 9.20 14.66 1.34
C LEU A 33 10.63 14.69 0.77
N PRO A 34 11.30 13.54 0.49
CA PRO A 34 12.65 13.58 -0.06
C PRO A 34 12.71 14.27 -1.43
N THR A 35 11.64 14.21 -2.23
CA THR A 35 11.55 14.95 -3.50
C THR A 35 11.54 16.47 -3.30
N PHE A 36 10.78 16.97 -2.33
CA PHE A 36 10.72 18.42 -2.08
C PHE A 36 11.99 18.97 -1.47
N ILE A 37 12.68 18.19 -0.63
CA ILE A 37 13.99 18.56 -0.10
C ILE A 37 15.02 18.67 -1.23
N ASP A 38 15.02 17.71 -2.16
CA ASP A 38 15.90 17.71 -3.33
C ASP A 38 15.61 18.90 -4.27
N LEU A 39 14.33 19.16 -4.58
CA LEU A 39 13.92 20.33 -5.37
C LEU A 39 14.26 21.67 -4.72
N ALA A 40 14.26 21.73 -3.38
CA ALA A 40 14.64 22.92 -2.63
C ALA A 40 16.17 23.12 -2.56
N GLY A 41 16.96 22.12 -2.95
CA GLY A 41 18.42 22.15 -2.86
C GLY A 41 18.93 22.21 -1.42
N ILE A 42 18.19 21.61 -0.48
CA ILE A 42 18.56 21.58 0.94
C ILE A 42 19.46 20.37 1.19
N ASP A 43 20.63 20.61 1.79
CA ASP A 43 21.50 19.53 2.25
C ASP A 43 21.06 19.10 3.66
N LEU A 44 20.51 17.89 3.81
CA LEU A 44 20.25 17.34 5.14
C LEU A 44 21.58 16.88 5.74
N GLU A 45 22.29 17.77 6.43
CA GLU A 45 23.58 17.49 7.06
C GLU A 45 23.54 16.31 8.05
N ASN A 46 22.39 16.04 8.68
CA ASN A 46 22.20 14.92 9.61
C ASN A 46 21.70 13.66 8.89
N LYS A 47 22.52 12.61 8.91
CA LYS A 47 22.25 11.29 8.33
C LYS A 47 21.17 10.48 9.07
N ASP A 48 20.67 10.99 10.19
CA ASP A 48 19.74 10.29 11.07
C ASP A 48 18.27 10.47 10.63
N GLU A 49 17.98 11.36 9.68
CA GLU A 49 16.68 11.46 9.02
C GLU A 49 16.58 10.44 7.88
N VAL A 50 16.55 9.17 8.27
CA VAL A 50 16.39 8.05 7.36
C VAL A 50 14.93 8.01 6.89
N MET A 51 14.69 8.43 5.65
CA MET A 51 13.38 8.36 5.00
C MET A 51 13.23 7.03 4.24
N ASP A 52 12.04 6.42 4.29
CA ASP A 52 11.71 5.22 3.51
C ASP A 52 11.60 5.50 2.00
N GLY A 53 11.15 6.71 1.66
CA GLY A 53 11.01 7.15 0.27
C GLY A 53 12.33 7.56 -0.37
N LYS A 54 12.29 7.75 -1.70
CA LYS A 54 13.40 8.22 -2.51
C LYS A 54 12.97 9.48 -3.26
N SER A 55 13.91 10.40 -3.48
CA SER A 55 13.63 11.56 -4.34
C SER A 55 13.24 11.08 -5.74
N MET A 56 12.11 11.56 -6.24
CA MET A 56 11.61 11.28 -7.60
C MET A 56 12.39 12.03 -8.68
N VAL A 57 13.24 12.98 -8.32
CA VAL A 57 13.93 13.85 -9.28
C VAL A 57 15.00 13.10 -10.07
N GLY A 58 15.08 13.34 -11.38
CA GLY A 58 16.03 12.71 -12.28
C GLY A 58 15.55 11.37 -12.83
N THR A 59 14.90 10.54 -12.00
CA THR A 59 14.39 9.22 -12.42
C THR A 59 12.94 9.26 -12.86
N VAL A 60 12.05 9.80 -12.02
CA VAL A 60 10.60 9.88 -12.28
C VAL A 60 10.22 11.25 -12.83
N ILE A 61 10.73 12.31 -12.19
CA ILE A 61 10.53 13.70 -12.59
C ILE A 61 11.69 14.11 -13.49
N LYS A 62 11.38 14.43 -14.74
CA LYS A 62 12.36 14.92 -15.72
C LYS A 62 12.49 16.42 -15.57
N MET A 63 13.72 16.91 -15.41
CA MET A 63 14.03 18.33 -15.31
C MET A 63 14.52 18.90 -16.66
N GLU A 64 14.31 20.20 -16.89
CA GLU A 64 14.80 20.99 -18.02
C GLU A 64 15.60 22.19 -17.52
N GLY A 65 16.85 22.32 -17.97
CA GLY A 65 17.67 23.50 -17.72
C GLY A 65 18.19 23.60 -16.28
N VAL A 66 19.53 23.67 -16.17
CA VAL A 66 20.36 23.63 -14.95
C VAL A 66 20.41 22.24 -14.31
N PRO A 67 21.61 21.65 -14.12
CA PRO A 67 21.74 20.49 -13.25
C PRO A 67 21.36 20.97 -11.84
N LEU A 68 20.33 20.39 -11.21
CA LEU A 68 20.25 20.51 -9.74
C LEU A 68 21.61 20.07 -9.19
N MET A 69 22.04 20.64 -8.06
CA MET A 69 23.40 20.42 -7.56
C MET A 69 23.73 18.92 -7.56
N ASP A 70 24.69 18.51 -8.39
CA ASP A 70 25.03 17.11 -8.68
C ASP A 70 25.38 16.31 -7.40
N THR A 71 25.71 17.03 -6.32
CA THR A 71 26.01 16.53 -4.99
C THR A 71 24.77 16.16 -4.17
N HIS A 72 23.61 16.79 -4.40
CA HIS A 72 22.38 16.55 -3.61
C HIS A 72 21.66 15.26 -4.00
N TYR A 73 21.57 14.96 -5.31
CA TYR A 73 20.82 13.80 -5.80
C TYR A 73 21.20 12.50 -5.10
N LYS A 74 22.51 12.25 -4.94
CA LYS A 74 23.03 10.99 -4.38
C LYS A 74 22.65 10.77 -2.91
N LYS A 75 22.26 11.81 -2.18
CA LYS A 75 22.06 11.75 -0.73
C LYS A 75 20.67 11.26 -0.32
N PHE A 76 19.63 11.50 -1.14
CA PHE A 76 18.24 11.12 -0.87
C PHE A 76 17.79 9.84 -1.58
N GLY A 77 18.72 8.92 -1.83
CA GLY A 77 18.48 7.74 -2.66
C GLY A 77 18.23 8.07 -4.14
N GLY A 78 18.40 9.35 -4.53
CA GLY A 78 18.43 9.79 -5.90
C GLY A 78 19.66 9.21 -6.57
N GLN A 79 19.42 8.20 -7.37
CA GLN A 79 20.38 7.73 -8.33
C GLN A 79 20.65 8.92 -9.28
N GLY A 80 21.79 9.60 -9.13
CA GLY A 80 22.17 10.76 -9.97
C GLY A 80 21.99 10.43 -11.45
N ALA A 81 21.99 11.43 -12.35
CA ALA A 81 21.51 11.33 -13.75
C ALA A 81 21.89 10.09 -14.61
N ASN A 82 22.82 9.24 -14.17
CA ASN A 82 23.27 7.99 -14.79
C ASN A 82 23.00 6.69 -13.99
N ALA A 83 22.30 6.71 -12.86
CA ALA A 83 22.12 5.51 -12.06
C ALA A 83 20.80 4.78 -12.45
N SER A 84 20.96 3.47 -12.65
CA SER A 84 19.99 2.55 -13.22
C SER A 84 19.04 2.00 -12.16
N GLY A 85 17.78 2.41 -12.23
CA GLY A 85 16.65 1.73 -11.60
C GLY A 85 15.89 2.58 -10.59
N TRP A 86 14.58 2.71 -10.81
CA TRP A 86 13.63 3.08 -9.75
C TRP A 86 13.29 1.82 -8.92
N ARG A 87 12.20 1.83 -8.15
CA ARG A 87 11.71 0.61 -7.49
C ARG A 87 10.77 -0.20 -8.41
N ASP A 88 10.88 -1.51 -8.27
CA ASP A 88 9.96 -2.50 -8.85
C ASP A 88 8.92 -2.99 -7.83
N TYR A 89 9.18 -2.77 -6.55
CA TYR A 89 8.39 -3.26 -5.43
C TYR A 89 7.94 -2.09 -4.56
N PHE A 90 6.72 -2.18 -4.04
CA PHE A 90 6.19 -1.18 -3.11
C PHE A 90 5.29 -1.85 -2.09
N LEU A 91 5.57 -1.60 -0.81
CA LEU A 91 4.77 -2.10 0.29
C LEU A 91 3.69 -1.07 0.63
N SER A 92 2.44 -1.55 0.69
CA SER A 92 1.35 -0.83 1.32
C SER A 92 0.96 -1.58 2.59
N GLU A 93 0.66 -0.82 3.63
CA GLU A 93 0.30 -1.36 4.93
C GLU A 93 -0.99 -0.69 5.40
N TYR A 94 -1.84 -1.48 6.04
CA TYR A 94 -2.96 -0.95 6.78
C TYR A 94 -3.08 -1.72 8.08
N ARG A 95 -2.89 -0.97 9.14
CA ARG A 95 -3.19 -1.41 10.49
C ARG A 95 -4.52 -0.79 10.87
N ARG A 96 -5.46 -1.61 11.32
CA ARG A 96 -6.73 -1.15 11.87
C ARG A 96 -6.49 -0.02 12.87
N ASP A 97 -7.40 0.94 12.92
CA ASP A 97 -7.32 1.94 13.97
C ASP A 97 -7.86 1.31 15.26
N GLY A 98 -7.07 1.39 16.33
CA GLY A 98 -7.41 0.87 17.65
C GLY A 98 -8.52 1.65 18.34
N THR A 99 -9.40 2.36 17.62
CA THR A 99 -10.58 3.05 18.18
C THR A 99 -11.61 2.02 18.65
N GLY A 100 -11.25 1.36 19.76
CA GLY A 100 -11.94 0.21 20.29
C GLY A 100 -13.41 0.49 20.55
N VAL A 101 -14.26 -0.43 20.11
CA VAL A 101 -15.53 -0.90 20.72
C VAL A 101 -16.60 0.12 21.13
N ASN A 102 -16.38 1.44 21.03
CA ASN A 102 -17.28 2.44 21.62
C ASN A 102 -17.65 3.60 20.69
N ASN A 103 -17.20 3.67 19.43
CA ASN A 103 -17.65 4.75 18.52
C ASN A 103 -17.91 4.38 17.06
N PHE A 104 -17.50 3.19 16.62
CA PHE A 104 -18.08 2.54 15.44
C PHE A 104 -18.69 1.23 15.93
N GLY A 105 -19.93 1.33 16.43
CA GLY A 105 -20.66 0.15 16.92
C GLY A 105 -20.68 -0.93 15.85
N LEU A 106 -20.51 -2.19 16.28
CA LEU A 106 -20.66 -3.40 15.48
C LEU A 106 -21.87 -3.25 14.55
N CYS A 107 -21.62 -2.88 13.30
CA CYS A 107 -22.67 -2.83 12.29
C CYS A 107 -22.93 -4.28 11.90
N GLN A 108 -24.17 -4.73 12.03
CA GLN A 108 -24.54 -6.05 11.55
C GLN A 108 -24.45 -6.05 10.03
N LEU A 109 -23.56 -6.86 9.49
CA LEU A 109 -23.33 -6.98 8.05
C LEU A 109 -24.52 -7.69 7.39
N TRP A 110 -25.16 -7.03 6.43
CA TRP A 110 -25.98 -7.72 5.45
C TRP A 110 -25.09 -8.13 4.29
N PHE A 111 -25.09 -9.41 3.99
CA PHE A 111 -24.55 -9.91 2.75
C PHE A 111 -25.73 -10.43 1.89
N PRO A 112 -25.59 -10.63 0.57
CA PRO A 112 -26.49 -11.47 -0.24
C PRO A 112 -26.02 -12.93 -0.44
N ASN A 113 -26.91 -13.93 -0.23
CA ASN A 113 -26.72 -15.42 -0.42
C ASN A 113 -25.74 -16.30 0.46
N ALA A 114 -25.87 -16.42 1.80
CA ALA A 114 -25.27 -17.52 2.54
C ALA A 114 -26.33 -18.20 3.35
N SER A 115 -26.27 -19.50 3.22
CA SER A 115 -26.93 -20.47 4.03
C SER A 115 -25.89 -20.99 5.02
N ASP A 116 -25.76 -20.38 6.18
CA ASP A 116 -25.25 -21.15 7.32
C ASP A 116 -26.05 -20.83 8.58
N THR A 117 -26.65 -21.88 9.12
CA THR A 117 -27.54 -21.86 10.28
C THR A 117 -26.78 -21.73 11.62
N LEU A 118 -25.48 -21.46 11.59
CA LEU A 118 -24.62 -21.40 12.78
C LEU A 118 -24.07 -20.01 13.11
N SER A 119 -24.39 -18.99 12.31
CA SER A 119 -24.04 -17.59 12.62
C SER A 119 -25.24 -16.68 12.30
N PRO A 120 -25.64 -15.75 13.19
CA PRO A 120 -26.69 -14.77 12.90
C PRO A 120 -26.30 -13.77 11.79
N TYR A 121 -25.07 -13.88 11.27
CA TYR A 121 -24.53 -13.05 10.21
C TYR A 121 -24.33 -13.90 8.96
N VAL A 122 -25.44 -14.20 8.29
CA VAL A 122 -25.40 -14.85 6.99
C VAL A 122 -26.18 -14.08 5.93
N PRO A 123 -25.66 -14.05 4.70
CA PRO A 123 -26.28 -13.28 3.66
C PRO A 123 -27.76 -13.63 3.34
N GLY A 124 -28.66 -12.63 3.38
CA GLY A 124 -30.12 -12.76 3.21
C GLY A 124 -30.96 -12.62 4.49
N ALA A 125 -30.32 -12.54 5.65
CA ALA A 125 -31.01 -12.28 6.91
C ALA A 125 -31.61 -10.86 6.94
N ILE A 126 -32.89 -10.72 7.32
CA ILE A 126 -33.45 -9.41 7.66
C ILE A 126 -32.91 -9.06 9.04
N ILE A 127 -31.99 -8.10 9.07
CA ILE A 127 -31.43 -7.61 10.31
C ILE A 127 -32.13 -6.30 10.66
N THR A 128 -32.89 -6.28 11.76
CA THR A 128 -33.35 -5.04 12.37
C THR A 128 -32.16 -4.32 13.01
N PRO A 129 -31.86 -3.06 12.66
CA PRO A 129 -30.77 -2.31 13.29
C PRO A 129 -30.93 -2.34 14.82
N PRO A 130 -29.84 -2.45 15.60
CA PRO A 130 -29.92 -2.29 17.04
C PRO A 130 -30.51 -0.90 17.33
N GLY A 131 -31.72 -0.87 17.88
CA GLY A 131 -32.34 0.34 18.37
C GLY A 131 -31.51 0.87 19.53
N GLY A 132 -30.60 1.79 19.24
CA GLY A 132 -29.90 2.55 20.28
C GLY A 132 -30.88 3.40 21.09
N PRO A 133 -30.50 3.86 22.29
CA PRO A 133 -31.34 4.68 23.18
C PRO A 133 -31.75 6.04 22.58
N TYR A 134 -31.23 6.40 21.40
CA TYR A 134 -31.56 7.61 20.66
C TYR A 134 -32.16 7.19 19.31
N GLY A 135 -33.47 7.41 19.17
CA GLY A 135 -34.26 6.88 18.07
C GLY A 135 -33.70 7.16 16.67
N ASN A 136 -33.81 6.15 15.82
CA ASN A 136 -33.91 6.24 14.37
C ASN A 136 -32.79 6.97 13.60
N THR A 137 -31.52 6.77 14.00
CA THR A 137 -30.38 7.16 13.17
C THR A 137 -29.77 5.92 12.51
N THR A 138 -29.92 5.83 11.19
CA THR A 138 -29.18 4.92 10.30
C THR A 138 -27.68 5.13 10.49
N TRP A 139 -27.01 4.15 11.11
CA TRP A 139 -25.56 4.11 11.24
C TRP A 139 -24.93 3.71 9.90
N TRP A 140 -23.93 4.46 9.45
CA TRP A 140 -23.20 4.17 8.22
C TRP A 140 -22.09 3.14 8.46
N LEU A 141 -21.80 2.38 7.40
CA LEU A 141 -20.94 1.20 7.36
C LEU A 141 -19.45 1.58 7.38
N VAL A 142 -18.73 1.18 8.43
CA VAL A 142 -17.28 0.93 8.37
C VAL A 142 -17.05 -0.39 9.11
N ASP A 143 -16.76 -1.46 8.37
CA ASP A 143 -16.33 -2.73 8.95
C ASP A 143 -14.80 -2.69 9.09
N ASP A 144 -14.31 -2.12 10.20
CA ASP A 144 -12.91 -2.23 10.61
C ASP A 144 -12.80 -3.27 11.73
N GLN A 145 -13.22 -4.50 11.41
CA GLN A 145 -13.06 -5.64 12.32
C GLN A 145 -11.58 -5.93 12.61
N TYR A 146 -11.31 -6.62 13.71
CA TYR A 146 -9.96 -6.94 14.17
C TYR A 146 -9.07 -7.67 13.15
N SER A 147 -9.66 -8.28 12.13
CA SER A 147 -9.02 -8.97 11.02
C SER A 147 -8.61 -8.07 9.85
N ASN A 148 -8.88 -6.76 9.92
CA ASN A 148 -8.54 -5.80 8.87
C ASN A 148 -7.12 -5.24 9.05
N ASN A 149 -6.15 -6.09 9.40
CA ASN A 149 -4.73 -5.76 9.41
C ASN A 149 -4.07 -6.46 8.24
N TRP A 150 -3.38 -5.73 7.38
CA TRP A 150 -2.74 -6.35 6.22
C TRP A 150 -1.50 -5.63 5.73
N ARG A 151 -0.68 -6.40 5.02
CA ARG A 151 0.43 -5.95 4.19
C ARG A 151 0.16 -6.36 2.76
N MET A 152 0.50 -5.49 1.82
CA MET A 152 0.35 -5.74 0.40
C MET A 152 1.61 -5.32 -0.35
N LEU A 153 2.16 -6.26 -1.11
CA LEU A 153 3.28 -6.06 -2.00
C LEU A 153 2.76 -5.81 -3.42
N ARG A 154 3.03 -4.61 -3.92
CA ARG A 154 2.87 -4.27 -5.33
C ARG A 154 4.15 -4.57 -6.08
N ILE A 155 4.05 -5.35 -7.16
CA ILE A 155 5.19 -5.77 -7.98
C ILE A 155 4.97 -5.30 -9.42
N LEU A 156 5.77 -4.35 -9.90
CA LEU A 156 5.75 -3.87 -11.27
C LEU A 156 7.17 -3.84 -11.82
N ASN A 157 7.50 -4.82 -12.67
CA ASN A 157 8.77 -4.91 -13.38
C ASN A 157 8.53 -5.45 -14.80
N GLU A 158 9.61 -5.80 -15.52
CA GLU A 158 9.54 -6.29 -16.90
C GLU A 158 8.73 -7.59 -17.03
N SER A 159 8.73 -8.43 -16.00
CA SER A 159 8.09 -9.76 -16.02
C SER A 159 6.71 -9.78 -15.37
N HIS A 160 6.49 -8.94 -14.36
CA HIS A 160 5.35 -9.05 -13.47
C HIS A 160 4.63 -7.73 -13.26
N ASN A 161 3.31 -7.81 -13.23
CA ASN A 161 2.42 -6.72 -12.84
C ASN A 161 1.43 -7.26 -11.80
N TRP A 162 1.92 -7.52 -10.60
CA TRP A 162 1.19 -8.28 -9.58
C TRP A 162 0.86 -7.45 -8.35
N SER A 163 -0.18 -7.88 -7.65
CA SER A 163 -0.60 -7.43 -6.33
C SER A 163 -0.74 -8.66 -5.43
N TYR A 164 0.06 -8.74 -4.38
CA TYR A 164 0.03 -9.81 -3.39
C TYR A 164 -0.25 -9.25 -1.99
N GLY A 165 -1.17 -9.82 -1.23
CA GLY A 165 -1.53 -9.34 0.10
C GLY A 165 -1.70 -10.44 1.13
N GLU A 166 -1.32 -10.14 2.36
CA GLU A 166 -1.43 -11.01 3.54
C GLU A 166 -2.19 -10.29 4.65
N PHE A 167 -3.22 -10.96 5.17
CA PHE A 167 -4.07 -10.45 6.25
C PHE A 167 -3.76 -11.20 7.54
N VAL A 168 -3.60 -10.45 8.61
CA VAL A 168 -3.30 -10.96 9.95
C VAL A 168 -4.40 -10.57 10.93
N ASN A 169 -4.41 -11.21 12.09
CA ASN A 169 -5.44 -10.98 13.10
C ASN A 169 -5.13 -9.78 14.01
N TYR A 170 -5.78 -9.74 15.17
CA TYR A 170 -5.71 -8.77 16.27
C TYR A 170 -4.40 -7.98 16.46
N ASN A 171 -3.25 -8.63 16.27
CA ASN A 171 -1.94 -8.11 16.60
C ASN A 171 -1.15 -7.72 15.34
N TRP A 172 -0.38 -6.63 15.44
CA TRP A 172 0.55 -6.18 14.40
C TRP A 172 1.97 -6.58 14.81
N THR A 173 2.28 -7.87 14.77
CA THR A 173 3.60 -8.41 15.11
C THR A 173 4.15 -9.29 13.99
N GLU A 174 5.46 -9.44 13.95
CA GLU A 174 6.11 -10.33 12.96
C GLU A 174 5.57 -11.76 13.04
N GLN A 175 5.31 -12.28 14.24
CA GLN A 175 4.77 -13.62 14.46
C GLN A 175 3.38 -13.81 13.83
N ASP A 176 2.54 -12.77 13.83
CA ASP A 176 1.23 -12.83 13.17
C ASP A 176 1.39 -12.90 11.65
N PHE A 177 2.35 -12.16 11.09
CA PHE A 177 2.66 -12.23 9.66
C PHE A 177 3.36 -13.54 9.27
N GLU A 178 4.05 -14.24 10.17
CA GLU A 178 4.51 -15.62 9.91
C GLU A 178 3.35 -16.61 9.71
N ASN A 179 2.14 -16.27 10.18
CA ASN A 179 0.95 -17.11 10.07
C ASN A 179 -0.28 -16.33 9.61
N PRO A 180 -0.30 -15.81 8.35
CA PRO A 180 -1.42 -15.02 7.85
C PRO A 180 -2.71 -15.85 7.79
N MET A 181 -3.84 -15.19 8.07
CA MET A 181 -5.15 -15.84 8.07
C MET A 181 -5.77 -15.91 6.68
N PHE A 182 -5.41 -14.96 5.81
CA PHE A 182 -5.96 -14.85 4.48
C PHE A 182 -4.95 -14.22 3.53
N PHE A 183 -5.03 -14.63 2.28
CA PHE A 183 -4.09 -14.29 1.22
C PHE A 183 -4.86 -13.82 0.00
N GLU A 184 -4.34 -12.80 -0.66
CA GLU A 184 -4.83 -12.35 -1.95
C GLU A 184 -3.71 -12.27 -2.97
N PHE A 185 -4.01 -12.70 -4.19
CA PHE A 185 -3.12 -12.52 -5.31
C PHE A 185 -3.90 -12.18 -6.58
N TYR A 186 -3.43 -11.16 -7.28
CA TYR A 186 -3.96 -10.69 -8.55
C TYR A 186 -2.83 -10.39 -9.52
N ASP A 187 -2.93 -10.94 -10.73
CA ASP A 187 -2.17 -10.47 -11.89
C ASP A 187 -2.96 -9.34 -12.55
N ILE A 188 -2.46 -8.10 -12.43
CA ILE A 188 -3.15 -6.89 -12.88
C ILE A 188 -3.22 -6.81 -14.41
N ASN A 189 -2.35 -7.52 -15.15
CA ASN A 189 -2.47 -7.59 -16.61
C ASN A 189 -3.64 -8.48 -17.04
N ILE A 190 -4.00 -9.47 -16.23
CA ILE A 190 -5.07 -10.45 -16.53
C ILE A 190 -6.40 -10.01 -15.90
N ASP A 191 -6.36 -9.53 -14.66
CA ASP A 191 -7.52 -9.06 -13.90
C ASP A 191 -7.29 -7.63 -13.37
N PRO A 192 -7.40 -6.61 -14.24
CA PRO A 192 -7.19 -5.21 -13.86
C PRO A 192 -8.14 -4.69 -12.78
N TRP A 193 -9.29 -5.37 -12.60
CA TRP A 193 -10.32 -5.00 -11.62
C TRP A 193 -10.22 -5.84 -10.35
N GLN A 194 -9.29 -6.81 -10.31
CA GLN A 194 -8.99 -7.63 -9.15
C GLN A 194 -10.23 -8.34 -8.58
N MET A 195 -11.07 -8.87 -9.47
CA MET A 195 -12.33 -9.51 -9.10
C MET A 195 -12.17 -10.99 -8.76
N ASN A 196 -11.04 -11.61 -9.12
CA ASN A 196 -10.78 -13.03 -8.96
C ASN A 196 -9.46 -13.26 -8.23
N ASN A 197 -9.54 -13.56 -6.93
CA ASN A 197 -8.36 -13.95 -6.16
C ASN A 197 -7.82 -15.31 -6.65
N THR A 198 -6.62 -15.31 -7.22
CA THR A 198 -6.00 -16.50 -7.83
C THR A 198 -4.86 -17.09 -7.00
N TYR A 199 -4.71 -16.67 -5.73
CA TYR A 199 -3.66 -17.16 -4.83
C TYR A 199 -3.60 -18.69 -4.74
N ILE A 200 -4.76 -19.35 -4.68
CA ILE A 200 -4.84 -20.82 -4.59
C ILE A 200 -4.22 -21.55 -5.80
N LEU A 201 -4.09 -20.87 -6.94
CA LEU A 201 -3.56 -21.43 -8.18
C LEU A 201 -2.03 -21.29 -8.27
N LEU A 202 -1.41 -20.47 -7.42
CA LEU A 202 0.04 -20.34 -7.36
C LEU A 202 0.67 -21.64 -6.84
N ASN A 203 1.86 -21.95 -7.35
CA ASN A 203 2.68 -23.02 -6.79
C ASN A 203 3.30 -22.59 -5.45
N GLU A 204 3.66 -23.57 -4.62
CA GLU A 204 4.19 -23.32 -3.27
C GLU A 204 5.50 -22.52 -3.25
N GLU A 205 6.35 -22.69 -4.28
CA GLU A 205 7.58 -21.92 -4.40
C GLU A 205 7.29 -20.42 -4.57
N THR A 206 6.35 -20.07 -5.44
CA THR A 206 5.96 -18.68 -5.69
C THR A 206 5.33 -18.07 -4.45
N LYS A 207 4.46 -18.81 -3.75
CA LYS A 207 3.88 -18.36 -2.47
C LYS A 207 4.97 -18.06 -1.44
N GLN A 208 5.94 -18.96 -1.30
CA GLN A 208 7.06 -18.76 -0.35
C GLN A 208 7.91 -17.55 -0.71
N VAL A 209 8.22 -17.35 -2.00
CA VAL A 209 8.98 -16.17 -2.46
C VAL A 209 8.22 -14.89 -2.13
N LEU A 210 6.93 -14.82 -2.48
CA LEU A 210 6.10 -13.64 -2.21
C LEU A 210 5.99 -13.33 -0.72
N HIS A 211 5.76 -14.36 0.10
CA HIS A 211 5.71 -14.24 1.56
C HIS A 211 7.03 -13.72 2.14
N ASN A 212 8.16 -14.32 1.76
CA ASN A 212 9.49 -13.90 2.22
C ASN A 212 9.79 -12.44 1.83
N MET A 213 9.41 -12.04 0.62
CA MET A 213 9.59 -10.66 0.17
C MET A 213 8.72 -9.69 0.97
N LEU A 214 7.44 -10.03 1.20
CA LEU A 214 6.54 -9.21 2.01
C LEU A 214 7.08 -9.03 3.44
N MET A 215 7.62 -10.09 4.05
CA MET A 215 8.27 -10.02 5.37
C MET A 215 9.52 -9.13 5.36
N GLN A 216 10.37 -9.24 4.34
CA GLN A 216 11.57 -8.40 4.22
C GLN A 216 11.22 -6.92 4.10
N TYR A 217 10.27 -6.57 3.23
CA TYR A 217 9.81 -5.18 3.08
C TYR A 217 9.10 -4.68 4.33
N GLY A 218 8.32 -5.53 5.00
CA GLY A 218 7.61 -5.17 6.23
C GLY A 218 8.51 -4.91 7.44
N ASN A 219 9.75 -5.40 7.43
CA ASN A 219 10.69 -5.26 8.54
C ASN A 219 11.84 -4.28 8.25
N CYS A 220 11.89 -3.71 7.05
CA CYS A 220 12.93 -2.77 6.67
C CYS A 220 12.53 -1.32 7.00
N SER A 221 13.54 -0.45 7.06
CA SER A 221 13.34 1.00 7.10
C SER A 221 14.47 1.75 6.37
N GLY A 222 14.08 2.77 5.61
CA GLY A 222 14.96 3.59 4.79
C GLY A 222 15.95 2.82 3.94
N LEU A 223 17.23 3.10 4.14
CA LEU A 223 18.30 2.50 3.34
C LEU A 223 18.52 1.00 3.60
N SER A 224 17.90 0.43 4.63
CA SER A 224 17.94 -1.01 4.88
C SER A 224 16.92 -1.80 4.04
N CYS A 225 16.01 -1.11 3.35
CA CYS A 225 15.04 -1.75 2.48
C CYS A 225 15.70 -2.34 1.21
N PRO A 226 15.25 -3.52 0.76
CA PRO A 226 15.76 -4.17 -0.45
C PRO A 226 15.58 -3.32 -1.73
#